data_AF-A0A7S2U8Y9-F1
#
_entry.id   AF-A0A7S2U8Y9-F1
#
_cell.length_a   1.000
_cell.length_b   1.000
_cell.length_c   1.000
_cell.angle_alpha   90.00
_cell.angle_beta   90.00
_cell.angle_gamma   90.00
#
_symmetry.space_group_name_H-M   'P 1'
#
loop_
_entity.id
_entity.type
_entity.pdbx_description
1 polymer ?
#
loop_
_entity_poly.entity_id
_entity_poly.type
_entity_poly.pdbx_seq_one_letter_code
_entity_poly.pdbx_strand_id
1 'polypeptide(L)'
;VSTDFLLLLLKMVLHTNPNVRLILMSATVSADQWVRYFASHKPQLVQIAGRTFPVQTNWLEDCQAFCGKSISSWNNNPRSDPNKEGNPLLSPRAMERIDNPFICSLVARIIENQQSVAKEDQDRSMGAIL
;
A
#
# COMPACT_ATOMS: atom_id res chain seq x y z
N VAL A 1 -0.46 -8.43 -17.97
CA VAL A 1 -0.85 -9.86 -17.95
C VAL A 1 -2.30 -9.92 -17.51
N SER A 2 -3.19 -10.52 -18.30
CA SER A 2 -4.64 -10.51 -18.02
C SER A 2 -5.03 -11.79 -17.28
N THR A 3 -5.27 -11.68 -15.97
CA THR A 3 -5.65 -12.80 -15.09
C THR A 3 -6.98 -13.45 -15.48
N ASP A 4 -7.89 -12.70 -16.09
CA ASP A 4 -9.25 -13.17 -16.41
C ASP A 4 -9.26 -14.30 -17.43
N PHE A 5 -8.36 -14.26 -18.41
CA PHE A 5 -8.23 -15.32 -19.41
C PHE A 5 -7.74 -16.63 -18.79
N LEU A 6 -6.81 -16.55 -17.83
CA LEU A 6 -6.33 -17.73 -17.10
C LEU A 6 -7.47 -18.38 -16.31
N LEU A 7 -8.33 -17.58 -15.67
CA LEU A 7 -9.45 -18.07 -14.87
C LEU A 7 -10.50 -18.79 -15.73
N LEU A 8 -10.73 -18.32 -16.96
CA LEU A 8 -11.55 -19.02 -17.95
C LEU A 8 -10.97 -20.39 -18.30
N LEU A 9 -9.68 -20.46 -18.62
CA LEU A 9 -9.01 -21.73 -18.96
C LEU A 9 -9.04 -22.70 -17.78
N LEU A 10 -8.77 -22.22 -16.56
CA LEU A 10 -8.83 -23.05 -15.36
C LEU A 10 -10.23 -23.62 -15.11
N LYS A 11 -11.29 -22.85 -15.37
CA LYS A 11 -12.67 -23.34 -15.28
C LYS A 11 -12.94 -24.48 -16.26
N MET A 12 -12.38 -24.42 -17.46
CA MET A 12 -12.48 -25.52 -18.43
C MET A 12 -11.72 -26.76 -17.96
N VAL A 13 -10.50 -26.58 -17.45
CA VAL A 13 -9.65 -27.67 -16.95
C VAL A 13 -10.30 -28.40 -15.77
N LEU A 14 -10.92 -27.67 -14.83
CA LEU A 14 -11.65 -28.26 -13.70
C LEU A 14 -12.82 -29.15 -14.15
N HIS A 15 -13.45 -28.83 -15.29
CA HIS A 15 -14.52 -29.63 -15.85
C HIS A 15 -14.01 -30.92 -16.50
N THR A 16 -12.82 -30.87 -17.13
CA THR A 16 -12.22 -32.03 -17.80
C THR A 16 -11.49 -32.96 -16.82
N ASN A 17 -10.86 -32.43 -15.78
CA ASN A 17 -10.05 -33.20 -14.85
C ASN A 17 -10.45 -32.95 -13.37
N PRO A 18 -11.23 -33.86 -12.77
CA PRO A 18 -11.71 -33.70 -11.38
C PRO A 18 -10.59 -33.85 -10.33
N ASN A 19 -9.37 -34.29 -10.71
CA ASN A 19 -8.24 -34.41 -9.78
C ASN A 19 -7.52 -33.08 -9.53
N VAL A 20 -7.76 -32.05 -10.35
CA VAL A 20 -7.11 -30.75 -10.20
C VAL A 20 -7.76 -29.98 -9.06
N ARG A 21 -6.94 -29.41 -8.18
CA ARG A 21 -7.37 -28.57 -7.06
C ARG A 21 -6.95 -27.13 -7.33
N LEU A 22 -7.89 -26.20 -7.27
CA LEU A 22 -7.66 -24.77 -7.46
C LEU A 22 -7.85 -24.02 -6.13
N ILE A 23 -6.86 -23.22 -5.76
CA ILE A 23 -6.93 -22.28 -4.62
C ILE A 23 -6.80 -20.87 -5.18
N LEU A 24 -7.81 -20.04 -4.96
CA LEU A 24 -7.80 -18.62 -5.34
C LEU A 24 -7.58 -17.78 -4.09
N MET A 25 -6.57 -16.90 -4.14
CA MET A 25 -6.25 -15.98 -3.06
C MET A 25 -6.56 -14.55 -3.50
N SER A 26 -7.33 -13.82 -2.70
CA SER A 26 -7.66 -12.42 -2.93
C SER A 26 -7.43 -11.62 -1.66
N ALA A 27 -6.85 -10.42 -1.79
CA ALA A 27 -6.69 -9.46 -0.70
C ALA A 27 -7.84 -8.45 -0.61
N THR A 28 -8.71 -8.38 -1.62
CA THR A 28 -9.81 -7.41 -1.71
C THR A 28 -11.18 -8.08 -1.53
N VAL A 29 -12.13 -7.28 -1.02
CA VAL A 29 -13.48 -7.65 -0.54
C VAL A 29 -14.36 -8.42 -1.54
N SER A 30 -14.03 -8.44 -2.82
CA SER A 30 -14.86 -9.08 -3.86
C SER A 30 -14.73 -10.61 -3.94
N ALA A 31 -14.57 -11.30 -2.80
CA ALA A 31 -14.50 -12.76 -2.76
C ALA A 31 -15.78 -13.43 -3.31
N ASP A 32 -16.93 -12.78 -3.13
CA ASP A 32 -18.23 -13.24 -3.62
C ASP A 32 -18.28 -13.40 -5.15
N GLN A 33 -17.52 -12.58 -5.90
CA GLN A 33 -17.49 -12.68 -7.36
C GLN A 33 -16.86 -14.00 -7.80
N TRP A 34 -15.81 -14.44 -7.11
CA TRP A 34 -15.15 -15.72 -7.37
C TRP A 34 -16.04 -16.92 -7.03
N VAL A 35 -16.75 -16.84 -5.90
CA VAL A 35 -17.72 -17.87 -5.48
C VAL A 35 -18.82 -18.04 -6.53
N ARG A 36 -19.36 -16.93 -7.04
CA ARG A 36 -20.38 -16.94 -8.11
C ARG A 36 -19.82 -17.48 -9.42
N TYR A 37 -18.61 -17.06 -9.82
CA TYR A 37 -18.00 -17.50 -11.07
C TYR A 37 -17.76 -19.02 -11.13
N PHE A 38 -17.37 -19.62 -10.00
CA PHE A 38 -17.14 -21.06 -9.86
C PHE A 38 -18.32 -21.82 -9.22
N ALA A 39 -19.54 -21.26 -9.18
CA ALA A 39 -20.68 -21.83 -8.46
C ALA A 39 -20.98 -23.31 -8.80
N SER A 40 -20.72 -23.74 -10.05
CA SER A 40 -20.88 -25.15 -10.47
C SER A 40 -19.98 -26.13 -9.72
N HIS A 41 -18.89 -25.66 -9.11
CA HIS A 41 -17.90 -26.46 -8.37
C HIS A 41 -18.05 -26.30 -6.84
N LYS A 42 -19.07 -25.59 -6.36
CA LYS A 42 -19.36 -25.37 -4.92
C LYS A 42 -18.11 -24.94 -4.11
N PRO A 43 -17.47 -23.81 -4.46
CA PRO A 43 -16.24 -23.37 -3.80
C PRO A 43 -16.49 -23.00 -2.33
N GLN A 44 -15.51 -23.27 -1.48
CA GLN A 44 -15.54 -22.85 -0.07
C GLN A 44 -14.81 -21.52 0.09
N LEU A 45 -15.48 -20.54 0.71
CA LEU A 45 -14.86 -19.26 1.07
C LEU A 45 -14.24 -19.37 2.46
N VAL A 46 -12.94 -19.18 2.55
CA VAL A 46 -12.20 -19.10 3.81
C VAL A 46 -11.74 -17.67 4.00
N GLN A 47 -12.29 -16.98 5.00
CA GLN A 47 -11.87 -15.63 5.37
C GLN A 47 -10.86 -15.70 6.51
N ILE A 48 -9.61 -15.34 6.22
CA ILE A 48 -8.54 -15.29 7.20
C ILE A 48 -8.47 -13.87 7.74
N ALA A 49 -8.77 -13.69 9.03
CA ALA A 49 -8.62 -12.40 9.69
C ALA A 49 -7.14 -12.03 9.75
N GLY A 50 -6.78 -10.90 9.13
CA GLY A 50 -5.46 -10.31 9.28
C GLY A 50 -5.29 -9.68 10.65
N ARG A 51 -4.04 -9.58 11.12
CA ARG A 51 -3.69 -8.65 12.19
C ARG A 51 -3.20 -7.38 11.54
N THR A 52 -3.86 -6.27 11.85
CA THR A 52 -3.43 -4.94 11.44
C THR A 52 -3.16 -4.10 12.67
N PHE A 53 -2.20 -3.20 12.58
CA PHE A 53 -2.05 -2.12 13.52
C PHE A 53 -2.89 -0.94 13.04
N PRO A 54 -3.48 -0.13 13.93
CA PRO A 54 -4.23 1.05 13.51
C PRO A 54 -3.31 1.97 12.72
N VAL A 55 -3.68 2.23 11.46
CA VAL A 55 -2.98 3.19 10.60
C VAL A 55 -3.80 4.47 10.56
N GLN A 56 -3.21 5.57 11.00
CA GLN A 56 -3.82 6.89 10.85
C GLN A 56 -3.78 7.29 9.38
N THR A 57 -4.95 7.63 8.84
CA THR A 57 -5.10 8.13 7.47
C THR A 57 -5.39 9.61 7.55
N ASN A 58 -4.52 10.43 6.96
CA ASN A 58 -4.69 11.88 6.88
C ASN A 58 -4.98 12.26 5.42
N TRP A 59 -5.88 13.19 5.22
CA TRP A 59 -6.14 13.75 3.90
C TRP A 59 -5.12 14.86 3.58
N LEU A 60 -5.15 15.37 2.36
CA LEU A 60 -4.17 16.36 1.92
C LEU A 60 -4.26 17.64 2.75
N GLU A 61 -5.48 18.07 3.07
CA GLU A 61 -5.80 19.26 3.83
C GLU A 61 -5.21 19.19 5.24
N ASP A 62 -5.33 18.02 5.89
CA ASP A 62 -4.75 17.75 7.21
C ASP A 62 -3.23 17.84 7.16
N CYS A 63 -2.61 17.25 6.12
CA CYS A 63 -1.17 17.30 5.92
C CYS A 63 -0.66 18.74 5.68
N GLN A 64 -1.42 19.56 4.95
CA GLN A 64 -1.07 20.96 4.70
C GLN A 64 -1.16 21.81 5.97
N ALA A 65 -2.23 21.62 6.76
CA ALA A 65 -2.39 22.28 8.05
C ALA A 65 -1.27 21.90 9.02
N PHE A 66 -0.92 20.62 9.08
CA PHE A 66 0.15 20.10 9.93
C PHE A 66 1.54 20.66 9.56
N CYS A 67 1.83 20.81 8.27
CA CYS A 67 3.11 21.34 7.78
C CYS A 67 3.17 22.87 7.68
N GLY A 68 2.02 23.55 7.69
CA GLY A 68 1.93 24.97 7.35
C GLY A 68 2.39 25.28 5.92
N LYS A 69 2.36 24.29 5.02
CA LYS A 69 2.83 24.39 3.64
C LYS A 69 1.77 23.84 2.70
N SER A 70 1.49 24.56 1.62
CA SER A 70 0.64 24.07 0.55
C SER A 70 1.45 23.24 -0.44
N ILE A 71 0.81 22.25 -1.06
CA ILE A 71 1.42 21.50 -2.15
C ILE A 71 1.52 22.41 -3.37
N SER A 72 2.71 22.93 -3.66
CA SER A 72 2.95 23.60 -4.94
C SER A 72 3.02 22.55 -6.04
N SER A 73 2.49 22.90 -7.22
CA SER A 73 2.29 22.06 -8.40
C SER A 73 3.21 20.83 -8.46
N TRP A 74 2.63 19.63 -8.40
CA TRP A 74 3.37 18.40 -8.69
C TRP A 74 3.96 18.54 -10.10
N ASN A 75 5.29 18.68 -10.19
CA ASN A 75 5.95 18.82 -11.49
C ASN A 75 5.85 17.46 -12.21
N ASN A 76 4.85 17.33 -13.09
CA ASN A 76 4.56 16.11 -13.85
C ASN A 76 5.63 15.77 -14.89
N ASN A 77 6.72 16.54 -14.99
CA ASN A 77 7.79 16.29 -15.95
C ASN A 77 9.11 15.91 -15.25
N PRO A 78 9.29 14.66 -14.83
CA PRO A 78 10.55 14.17 -14.24
C PRO A 78 11.73 14.15 -15.23
N ARG A 79 11.54 14.57 -16.48
CA ARG A 79 12.54 14.54 -17.57
C ARG A 79 13.29 15.86 -17.81
N SER A 80 13.06 16.90 -17.02
CA SER A 80 13.62 18.23 -17.33
C SER A 80 15.07 18.45 -16.87
N ASP A 81 15.80 17.42 -16.46
CA ASP A 81 17.20 17.56 -16.02
C ASP A 81 18.15 16.79 -16.96
N PRO A 82 18.69 17.44 -18.01
CA PRO A 82 19.51 16.78 -19.04
C PRO A 82 20.89 16.31 -18.55
N ASN A 83 21.24 16.55 -17.27
CA ASN A 83 22.58 16.32 -16.73
C ASN A 83 22.65 15.24 -15.62
N LYS A 84 21.59 14.45 -15.42
CA LYS A 84 21.55 13.40 -14.38
C LYS A 84 21.87 12.02 -14.96
N GLU A 85 23.14 11.61 -14.85
CA GLU A 85 23.56 10.22 -15.00
C GLU A 85 22.94 9.39 -13.87
N GLY A 86 21.89 8.63 -14.18
CA GLY A 86 21.26 7.72 -13.23
C GLY A 86 22.21 6.58 -12.84
N ASN A 87 22.20 6.18 -11.57
CA ASN A 87 22.94 4.99 -11.13
C ASN A 87 22.36 3.74 -11.82
N PRO A 88 23.13 3.05 -12.70
CA PRO A 88 22.60 2.00 -13.58
C PRO A 88 22.09 0.75 -12.84
N LEU A 89 22.33 0.65 -11.54
CA LEU A 89 21.86 -0.45 -10.69
C LEU A 89 20.44 -0.26 -10.14
N LEU A 90 19.86 0.94 -10.26
CA LEU A 90 18.52 1.22 -9.75
C LEU A 90 17.47 1.09 -10.84
N SER A 91 16.31 0.53 -10.49
CA SER A 91 15.17 0.49 -11.41
C SER A 91 14.70 1.92 -11.75
N PRO A 92 14.09 2.15 -12.93
CA PRO A 92 13.57 3.47 -13.32
C PRO A 92 12.63 4.10 -12.28
N ARG A 93 11.90 3.29 -11.50
CA ARG A 93 11.04 3.77 -10.39
C ARG A 93 11.83 4.11 -9.13
N ALA A 94 12.94 3.42 -8.86
CA ALA A 94 13.82 3.73 -7.73
C ALA A 94 14.67 4.99 -7.97
N MET A 95 14.78 5.43 -9.23
CA MET A 95 15.39 6.71 -9.61
C MET A 95 14.43 7.90 -9.43
N GLU A 96 13.13 7.66 -9.31
CA GLU A 96 12.12 8.71 -9.10
C GLU A 96 12.24 9.21 -7.65
N ARG A 97 13.10 10.21 -7.44
CA ARG A 97 13.22 10.83 -6.13
C ARG A 97 11.89 11.50 -5.76
N ILE A 98 11.52 11.35 -4.50
CA ILE A 98 10.51 12.19 -3.87
C ILE A 98 11.16 13.56 -3.63
N ASP A 99 11.30 14.35 -4.69
CA ASP A 99 11.93 15.68 -4.63
C ASP A 99 10.93 16.79 -4.27
N ASN A 100 9.68 16.43 -3.94
CA ASN A 100 8.65 17.40 -3.62
C ASN A 100 8.95 18.07 -2.25
N PRO A 101 9.16 19.42 -2.20
CA PRO A 101 9.50 20.11 -0.96
C PRO A 101 8.45 19.97 0.14
N PHE A 102 7.17 19.85 -0.24
CA PHE A 102 6.08 19.59 0.69
C PHE A 102 6.20 18.18 1.28
N ILE A 103 6.43 17.13 0.48
CA ILE A 103 6.59 15.76 1.00
C ILE A 103 7.80 15.65 1.93
N CYS A 104 8.95 16.22 1.56
CA CYS A 104 10.12 16.23 2.44
C CYS A 104 9.83 16.92 3.78
N SER A 105 9.13 18.06 3.74
CA SER A 105 8.74 18.76 4.97
C SER A 105 7.73 17.99 5.81
N LEU A 106 6.81 17.26 5.17
CA LEU A 106 5.83 16.43 5.84
C LEU A 106 6.50 15.26 6.55
N VAL A 107 7.39 14.55 5.88
CA VAL A 107 8.17 13.46 6.48
C VAL A 107 8.99 13.96 7.67
N ALA A 108 9.70 15.07 7.52
CA ALA A 108 10.47 15.67 8.61
C ALA A 108 9.57 15.99 9.82
N ARG A 109 8.42 16.62 9.58
CA ARG A 109 7.50 17.02 10.65
C ARG A 109 6.84 15.83 11.34
N ILE A 110 6.53 14.76 10.61
CA ILE A 110 6.02 13.50 11.19
C ILE A 110 7.06 12.89 12.14
N ILE A 111 8.33 12.83 11.71
CA ILE A 111 9.42 12.27 12.53
C ILE A 111 9.60 13.09 13.81
N GLU A 112 9.64 14.42 13.70
CA GLU A 112 9.74 15.31 14.87
C GLU A 112 8.60 15.07 15.87
N ASN A 113 7.37 14.96 15.38
CA ASN A 113 6.19 14.73 16.22
C ASN A 113 6.20 13.33 16.87
N GLN A 114 6.69 12.31 16.18
CA GLN A 114 6.81 10.97 16.76
C GLN A 114 7.89 10.92 17.86
N GLN A 115 8.99 11.66 17.69
CA GLN A 115 10.04 11.75 18.71
C GLN A 115 9.60 12.50 19.96
N SER A 116 8.79 13.56 19.84
CA SER A 116 8.24 14.28 21.00
C SER A 116 7.27 13.41 21.80
N VAL A 117 6.37 12.69 21.11
CA VAL A 117 5.41 11.78 21.75
C VAL A 117 6.12 10.63 22.48
N ALA A 118 7.14 10.03 21.84
CA ALA A 118 7.92 8.96 22.48
C ALA A 118 8.64 9.43 23.75
N LYS A 119 9.05 10.70 23.82
CA LYS A 119 9.73 11.28 24.97
C LYS A 119 8.77 11.56 26.14
N GLU A 120 7.56 12.05 25.84
CA GLU A 120 6.52 12.30 26.84
C GLU A 120 5.98 11.00 27.48
N ASP A 121 5.82 9.94 26.70
CA ASP A 121 5.37 8.63 27.22
C ASP A 121 6.44 7.99 28.13
N GLN A 122 7.72 8.20 27.82
CA GLN A 122 8.83 7.71 28.64
C GLN A 122 8.94 8.45 29.99
N ASP A 123 8.72 9.77 30.01
CA ASP A 123 8.70 10.56 31.24
C ASP A 123 7.48 10.24 32.11
N ARG A 124 6.30 9.99 31.51
CA ARG A 124 5.10 9.53 32.25
C ARG A 124 5.29 8.14 32.86
N SER A 125 5.95 7.22 32.15
CA SER A 125 6.22 5.88 32.67
C SER A 125 7.20 5.89 33.85
N MET A 126 8.17 6.81 33.86
CA MET A 126 9.11 6.96 34.99
C MET A 126 8.47 7.65 36.20
N GLY A 127 7.58 8.62 35.97
CA GLY A 127 6.87 9.34 37.04
C GLY A 127 5.78 8.52 37.75
N ALA A 128 5.30 7.43 37.15
CA ALA A 128 4.30 6.54 37.76
C ALA A 128 4.90 5.42 38.63
N ILE A 129 6.24 5.30 38.68
CA ILE A 129 6.97 4.28 39.47
C ILE A 129 7.51 4.84 40.80
N LEU A 130 7.37 6.15 41.05
CA LEU A 130 7.66 6.82 42.33
C LEU A 130 6.36 7.21 43.05
#